data_AF-A0A519T3S8-F1
#
_entry.id   AF-A0A519T3S8-F1
#
_cell.length_a   1.000
_cell.length_b   1.000
_cell.length_c   1.000
_cell.angle_alpha   90.00
_cell.angle_beta   90.00
_cell.angle_gamma   90.00
#
_symmetry.space_group_name_H-M   'P 1'
#
loop_
_entity.id
_entity.type
_entity.pdbx_description
1 polymer ?
#
loop_
_entity_poly.entity_id
_entity_poly.type
_entity_poly.pdbx_seq_one_letter_code
_entity_poly.pdbx_strand_id
1 'polypeptide(L)'
;MFQTVTPYAVRHNLCVNSDYAVENAKGLAKKLRRQRGTALLVWEHNNIVKIAKKLGIKHPPEWPDEDFDSIWTITFSSGGTKGKAKRPTLTRSQEHIRPSATCPGQ
;
A
#
# COMPACT_ATOMS: atom_id res chain seq x y z
N MET A 1 -10.51 -0.16 -6.69
CA MET A 1 -9.55 -0.71 -5.70
C MET A 1 -9.92 -2.13 -5.25
N PHE A 2 -11.17 -2.41 -4.86
CA PHE A 2 -11.57 -3.76 -4.39
C PHE A 2 -11.28 -4.87 -5.43
N GLN A 3 -11.60 -4.62 -6.70
CA GLN A 3 -11.33 -5.55 -7.81
C GLN A 3 -9.84 -5.91 -7.94
N THR A 4 -8.93 -4.98 -7.67
CA THR A 4 -7.48 -5.18 -7.78
C THR A 4 -6.95 -6.20 -6.75
N VAL A 5 -7.47 -6.19 -5.52
CA VAL A 5 -7.01 -7.11 -4.45
C VAL A 5 -7.75 -8.46 -4.46
N THR A 6 -8.93 -8.52 -5.08
CA THR A 6 -9.84 -9.68 -5.00
C THR A 6 -9.19 -10.99 -5.44
N PRO A 7 -8.47 -11.08 -6.57
CA PRO A 7 -7.84 -12.35 -6.99
C PRO A 7 -6.84 -12.89 -5.96
N TYR A 8 -6.05 -11.99 -5.36
CA TYR A 8 -5.09 -12.35 -4.31
C TYR A 8 -5.81 -12.82 -3.04
N ALA A 9 -6.84 -12.09 -2.60
CA ALA A 9 -7.62 -12.44 -1.42
C ALA A 9 -8.30 -13.80 -1.54
N VAL A 10 -8.94 -14.09 -2.70
CA VAL A 10 -9.59 -15.38 -2.97
C VAL A 10 -8.56 -16.51 -3.00
N ARG A 11 -7.46 -16.35 -3.73
CA ARG A 11 -6.40 -17.37 -3.85
C ARG A 11 -5.82 -17.78 -2.48
N HIS A 12 -5.71 -16.83 -1.56
CA HIS A 12 -5.11 -17.05 -0.24
C HIS A 12 -6.14 -17.20 0.89
N ASN A 13 -7.44 -17.27 0.58
CA ASN A 13 -8.53 -17.34 1.55
C ASN A 13 -8.44 -16.24 2.64
N LEU A 14 -8.17 -15.00 2.22
CA LEU A 14 -8.03 -13.84 3.09
C LEU A 14 -9.28 -12.96 3.03
N CYS A 15 -9.71 -12.42 4.18
CA CYS A 15 -10.75 -11.40 4.22
C CYS A 15 -10.18 -10.04 3.81
N VAL A 16 -10.92 -9.30 2.97
CA VAL A 16 -10.61 -7.91 2.65
C VAL A 16 -11.19 -7.00 3.73
N ASN A 17 -10.35 -6.18 4.38
CA ASN A 17 -10.82 -5.12 5.26
C ASN A 17 -11.10 -3.85 4.43
N SER A 18 -12.35 -3.39 4.44
CA SER A 18 -12.80 -2.17 3.75
C SER A 18 -13.34 -1.09 4.70
N ASP A 19 -12.93 -1.11 5.97
CA ASP A 19 -13.46 -0.21 7.03
C ASP A 19 -12.95 1.23 6.92
N TYR A 20 -11.98 1.48 6.04
CA TYR A 20 -11.32 2.77 5.89
C TYR A 20 -11.72 3.44 4.58
N ALA A 21 -12.33 4.62 4.68
CA ALA A 21 -12.60 5.49 3.53
C ALA A 21 -11.30 6.04 2.91
N VAL A 22 -11.36 6.43 1.63
CA VAL A 22 -10.19 6.83 0.82
C VAL A 22 -9.43 8.04 1.42
N GLU A 23 -10.14 8.91 2.14
CA GLU A 23 -9.62 10.11 2.79
C GLU A 23 -8.97 9.81 4.16
N ASN A 24 -9.24 8.63 4.75
CA ASN A 24 -8.83 8.30 6.12
C ASN A 24 -7.40 7.74 6.24
N ALA A 25 -6.45 8.35 5.53
CA ALA A 25 -5.02 7.96 5.57
C ALA A 25 -4.44 8.04 7.00
N LYS A 26 -4.92 8.98 7.82
CA LYS A 26 -4.46 9.14 9.21
C LYS A 26 -4.89 7.98 10.11
N GLY A 27 -6.17 7.57 10.03
CA GLY A 27 -6.69 6.45 10.81
C GLY A 27 -6.03 5.13 10.42
N LEU A 28 -5.90 4.90 9.12
CA LEU A 28 -5.22 3.73 8.56
C LEU A 28 -3.76 3.65 9.03
N ALA A 29 -2.96 4.72 8.86
CA ALA A 29 -1.57 4.74 9.30
C ALA A 29 -1.42 4.48 10.81
N LYS A 30 -2.34 5.01 11.64
CA LYS A 30 -2.34 4.75 13.09
C LYS A 30 -2.58 3.27 13.41
N LYS A 31 -3.48 2.60 12.69
CA LYS A 31 -3.74 1.16 12.83
C LYS A 31 -2.53 0.35 12.40
N LEU A 32 -1.97 0.62 11.21
CA LEU A 32 -0.83 -0.11 10.67
C LEU A 32 0.40 -0.06 11.58
N ARG A 33 0.71 1.11 12.16
CA ARG A 33 1.86 1.25 13.09
C ARG A 33 1.74 0.41 14.38
N ARG A 34 0.56 -0.13 14.68
CA ARG A 34 0.30 -1.00 15.82
C ARG A 34 0.12 -2.46 15.40
N GLN A 35 -0.04 -2.72 14.10
CA GLN A 35 -0.21 -4.07 13.58
C GLN A 35 1.14 -4.77 13.51
N ARG A 36 1.13 -6.08 13.79
CA ARG A 36 2.29 -6.96 13.59
C ARG A 36 2.11 -7.70 12.28
N GLY A 37 3.23 -8.04 11.65
CA GLY A 37 3.25 -8.74 10.37
C GLY A 37 3.09 -7.81 9.17
N THR A 38 2.88 -8.42 8.01
CA THR A 38 2.76 -7.74 6.72
C THR A 38 1.31 -7.40 6.42
N ALA A 39 1.07 -6.20 5.91
CA ALA A 39 -0.24 -5.78 5.41
C ALA A 39 -0.10 -5.39 3.94
N LEU A 40 -0.95 -5.96 3.08
CA LEU A 40 -1.11 -5.52 1.69
C LEU A 40 -2.15 -4.41 1.66
N LEU A 41 -1.75 -3.23 1.16
CA LEU A 41 -2.65 -2.10 0.95
C LEU A 41 -2.88 -1.93 -0.54
N VAL A 42 -4.14 -1.78 -0.94
CA VAL A 42 -4.52 -1.39 -2.29
C VAL A 42 -5.29 -0.08 -2.18
N TRP A 43 -4.73 0.97 -2.78
CA TRP A 43 -5.23 2.32 -2.61
C TRP A 43 -5.06 3.15 -3.89
N GLU A 44 -5.66 4.34 -3.93
CA GLU A 44 -5.52 5.29 -5.04
C GLU A 44 -4.18 6.06 -4.93
N HIS A 45 -3.54 6.34 -6.08
CA HIS A 45 -2.14 6.79 -6.16
C HIS A 45 -1.85 8.05 -5.34
N ASN A 46 -2.71 9.07 -5.36
CA ASN A 46 -2.51 10.31 -4.61
C ASN A 46 -2.52 10.07 -3.10
N ASN A 47 -3.37 9.14 -2.66
CA ASN A 47 -3.48 8.82 -1.25
C ASN A 47 -2.40 7.83 -0.77
N ILE A 48 -1.77 7.04 -1.65
CA ILE A 48 -0.59 6.22 -1.29
C ILE A 48 0.55 7.12 -0.78
N VAL A 49 0.83 8.22 -1.48
CA VAL A 49 1.85 9.20 -1.06
C VAL A 49 1.53 9.76 0.33
N LYS A 50 0.26 10.09 0.60
CA LYS A 50 -0.19 10.59 1.92
C LYS A 50 -0.02 9.53 3.01
N ILE A 51 -0.37 8.27 2.73
CA ILE A 51 -0.19 7.15 3.66
C ILE A 51 1.30 6.96 3.99
N ALA A 52 2.18 6.95 2.99
CA ALA A 52 3.63 6.83 3.19
C ALA A 52 4.19 7.95 4.11
N LYS A 53 3.77 9.21 3.89
CA LYS A 53 4.11 10.33 4.79
C LYS A 53 3.66 10.08 6.23
N LYS A 54 2.42 9.59 6.43
CA LYS A 54 1.88 9.30 7.77
C LYS A 54 2.54 8.10 8.46
N LEU A 55 3.03 7.14 7.68
CA LEU A 55 3.84 6.02 8.18
C LEU A 55 5.25 6.45 8.59
N GLY A 56 5.71 7.62 8.14
CA GLY A 56 6.94 8.27 8.57
C GLY A 56 8.02 8.38 7.50
N ILE A 57 7.69 8.10 6.23
CA ILE A 57 8.57 8.43 5.10
C ILE A 57 8.59 9.95 4.96
N LYS A 58 9.76 10.58 5.15
CA LYS A 58 9.89 12.05 5.16
C LYS A 58 9.63 12.66 3.78
N HIS A 59 10.23 12.06 2.75
CA HIS A 59 10.17 12.54 1.37
C HIS A 59 9.81 11.36 0.46
N PRO A 60 8.56 10.86 0.50
CA PRO A 60 8.16 9.84 -0.46
C PRO A 60 8.20 10.45 -1.87
N PRO A 61 8.59 9.66 -2.87
CA PRO A 61 8.53 10.10 -4.26
C PRO A 61 7.07 10.37 -4.65
N GLU A 62 6.87 11.03 -5.78
CA GLU A 62 5.56 11.10 -6.41
C GLU A 62 5.19 9.72 -6.98
N TRP A 63 3.89 9.47 -7.08
CA TRP A 63 3.33 8.32 -7.77
C TRP A 63 2.71 8.85 -9.06
N PRO A 64 3.26 8.55 -10.25
CA PRO A 64 2.74 9.08 -11.51
C PRO A 64 1.29 8.63 -11.76
N ASP A 65 0.44 9.50 -12.29
CA ASP A 65 -0.98 9.20 -12.50
C ASP A 65 -1.22 7.97 -13.41
N GLU A 66 -0.32 7.74 -14.36
CA GLU A 66 -0.35 6.63 -15.33
C GLU A 66 0.33 5.34 -14.80
N ASP A 67 0.81 5.33 -13.56
CA ASP A 67 1.50 4.19 -12.98
C ASP A 67 0.52 3.25 -12.25
N PHE A 68 0.16 2.16 -12.94
CA PHE A 68 -0.70 1.09 -12.42
C PHE A 68 0.05 -0.21 -12.11
N ASP A 69 1.38 -0.21 -12.17
CA ASP A 69 2.24 -1.40 -12.14
C ASP A 69 3.27 -1.40 -11.00
N SER A 70 3.44 -0.27 -10.32
CA SER A 70 4.35 -0.16 -9.19
C SER A 70 3.79 -0.79 -7.90
N ILE A 71 4.68 -1.40 -7.13
CA ILE A 71 4.45 -1.78 -5.74
C ILE A 71 5.45 -1.05 -4.83
N TRP A 72 4.93 -0.43 -3.77
CA TRP A 72 5.74 0.21 -2.75
C TRP A 72 5.80 -0.68 -1.51
N THR A 73 7.01 -1.06 -1.11
CA THR A 73 7.25 -1.82 0.11
C THR A 73 7.84 -0.91 1.18
N ILE A 74 7.11 -0.72 2.28
CA ILE A 74 7.58 0.06 3.43
C ILE A 74 7.97 -0.90 4.55
N THR A 75 9.27 -1.03 4.75
CA THR A 75 9.84 -1.89 5.79
C THR A 75 10.20 -1.07 7.01
N PHE A 76 9.84 -1.56 8.19
CA PHE A 76 10.26 -0.97 9.46
C PHE A 76 11.34 -1.84 10.10
N SER A 77 12.56 -1.33 10.18
CA SER A 77 13.64 -2.01 10.93
C SER A 77 13.37 -1.94 12.45
N SER A 78 13.89 -2.92 13.19
CA SER A 78 13.49 -3.29 14.56
C SER A 78 13.18 -2.13 15.52
N GLY A 79 12.09 -2.32 16.27
CA GLY A 79 11.36 -1.28 17.00
C GLY A 79 12.15 -0.65 18.14
N GLY A 80 12.10 0.68 18.22
CA GLY A 80 12.51 1.35 19.43
C GLY A 80 11.59 1.03 20.61
N THR A 81 12.10 1.32 21.80
CA THR A 81 11.46 1.20 23.12
C THR A 81 9.93 1.31 23.05
N LYS A 82 9.23 0.27 23.51
CA LYS A 82 7.75 0.10 23.52
C LYS A 82 7.08 -0.37 22.21
N GLY A 83 7.77 -1.14 21.37
CA GLY A 83 7.12 -1.86 20.25
C GLY A 83 6.59 -0.97 19.13
N LYS A 84 7.05 0.28 19.03
CA LYS A 84 6.71 1.17 17.92
C LYS A 84 7.71 0.98 16.79
N ALA A 85 7.19 0.69 15.61
CA ALA A 85 7.96 0.67 14.38
C ALA A 85 8.67 2.03 14.18
N LYS A 86 10.00 2.01 14.12
CA LYS A 86 10.87 3.18 13.90
C LYS A 86 11.59 3.02 12.57
N ARG A 87 11.94 4.14 11.94
CA ARG A 87 12.74 4.22 10.69
C ARG A 87 12.14 3.39 9.54
N PRO A 88 11.05 3.88 8.93
CA PRO A 88 10.53 3.26 7.72
C PRO A 88 11.50 3.49 6.55
N THR A 89 11.74 2.43 5.79
CA THR A 89 12.46 2.46 4.51
C THR A 89 11.47 2.09 3.42
N LEU A 90 11.44 2.88 2.34
CA LEU A 90 10.61 2.63 1.17
C LEU A 90 11.47 2.02 0.06
N THR A 91 11.06 0.88 -0.47
CA THR A 91 11.55 0.34 -1.75
C THR A 91 10.40 0.30 -2.74
N ARG A 92 10.72 0.42 -4.03
CA ARG A 92 9.74 0.39 -5.13
C ARG A 92 10.12 -0.74 -6.09
N SER A 93 9.16 -1.54 -6.50
CA SER A 93 9.27 -2.50 -7.59
C SER A 93 8.22 -2.22 -8.66
N GLN A 94 8.44 -2.75 -9.86
CA GLN A 94 7.46 -2.79 -10.94
C GLN A 94 7.26 -4.24 -11.33
N GLU A 95 6.02 -4.62 -11.61
CA GLU A 95 5.66 -6.00 -11.94
C GLU A 95 5.76 -6.27 -13.45
N HIS A 96 6.02 -5.23 -14.25
CA HIS A 96 6.14 -5.25 -15.70
C HIS A 96 4.92 -5.88 -16.39
N ILE A 97 3.72 -5.61 -15.85
CA ILE A 97 2.48 -6.13 -16.40
C ILE A 97 2.26 -5.55 -17.80
N ARG A 98 2.07 -6.45 -18.77
CA ARG A 98 1.73 -6.11 -20.15
C ARG A 98 0.30 -6.56 -20.41
N PRO A 99 -0.69 -5.66 -20.34
CA PRO A 99 -2.05 -6.00 -20.71
C PRO A 99 -2.09 -6.56 -22.13
N SER A 100 -2.92 -7.56 -22.36
CA SER A 100 -3.11 -8.08 -23.72
C SER A 100 -3.68 -6.99 -24.63
N ALA A 101 -3.30 -6.98 -25.90
CA ALA A 101 -3.82 -6.04 -26.90
C ALA A 101 -5.35 -6.11 -27.07
N THR A 102 -6.00 -7.16 -26.58
CA THR A 102 -7.44 -7.42 -26.68
C THR A 102 -8.17 -7.19 -25.36
N CYS A 103 -7.77 -6.19 -24.56
CA CYS A 103 -8.56 -5.77 -23.41
C CYS A 103 -9.80 -4.99 -23.92
N PRO A 104 -11.03 -5.54 -23.77
CA PRO A 104 -12.21 -4.82 -24.23
C PRO A 104 -12.47 -3.62 -23.31
N GLY A 105 -12.36 -2.40 -23.85
CA GLY A 105 -12.63 -1.15 -23.13
C GLY A 105 -11.56 -0.04 -23.22
N GLN A 106 -10.53 -0.18 -24.08
CA GLN A 106 -9.76 0.97 -24.58
C GLN A 106 -10.40 1.53 -25.85
#